data_AF-A0A945PYL9-F1
#
_entry.id   AF-A0A945PYL9-F1
#
_cell.length_a   1.000
_cell.length_b   1.000
_cell.length_c   1.000
_cell.angle_alpha   90.00
_cell.angle_beta   90.00
_cell.angle_gamma   90.00
#
_symmetry.space_group_name_H-M   'P 1'
#
loop_
_entity.id
_entity.type
_entity.pdbx_description
1 polymer ?
#
loop_
_entity_poly.entity_id
_entity_poly.type
_entity_poly.pdbx_seq_one_letter_code
_entity_poly.pdbx_strand_id
1 'polypeptide(L)' 'MHAFTWFLILYSGSALVGVTALWFFYDRKDRRSFEARRRQKVFHCVRCGGLYSVTKANVSEGEPCPDCDYKNYELSY' A
#
# COMPACT_ATOMS: atom_id res chain seq x y z
N MET A 1 6.24 -39.27 31.71
CA MET A 1 6.51 -37.81 31.79
C MET A 1 7.00 -37.23 30.46
N HIS A 2 7.94 -37.87 29.74
CA HIS A 2 8.47 -37.37 28.46
C HIS A 2 7.46 -37.28 27.29
N ALA A 3 6.49 -38.20 27.19
CA ALA A 3 5.51 -38.16 26.11
C ALA A 3 4.65 -36.88 26.17
N PHE A 4 4.20 -36.50 27.37
CA PHE A 4 3.38 -35.31 27.58
C PHE A 4 4.13 -34.02 27.23
N THR A 5 5.42 -33.93 27.57
CA THR A 5 6.26 -32.77 27.20
C THR A 5 6.44 -32.65 25.68
N TRP A 6 6.61 -33.77 24.96
CA TRP A 6 6.68 -33.74 23.50
C TRP A 6 5.38 -33.27 22.85
N PHE A 7 4.22 -33.72 23.36
CA PHE A 7 2.92 -33.24 22.89
C PHE A 7 2.75 -31.74 23.08
N LEU A 8 3.16 -31.20 24.23
CA LEU A 8 3.08 -29.76 24.49
C LEU A 8 3.98 -28.96 23.54
N ILE A 9 5.20 -29.44 23.28
CA ILE A 9 6.15 -28.77 22.36
C ILE A 9 5.60 -28.76 20.93
N LEU A 10 5.09 -29.88 20.44
CA LEU A 10 4.52 -29.97 19.09
C LEU A 10 3.25 -29.13 18.94
N TYR A 11 2.38 -29.14 19.95
CA TYR A 11 1.14 -28.37 19.93
C TYR A 11 1.41 -26.86 19.97
N SER A 12 2.23 -26.41 20.93
CA SER A 12 2.59 -24.98 21.04
C SER A 12 3.42 -24.50 19.86
N GLY A 13 4.35 -25.32 19.36
CA GLY A 13 5.15 -25.02 18.18
C GLY A 13 4.28 -24.89 16.92
N SER A 14 3.36 -25.83 16.68
CA SER A 14 2.44 -25.75 15.54
C SER A 14 1.51 -24.54 15.61
N ALA A 15 1.03 -24.19 16.81
CA ALA A 15 0.23 -22.98 17.02
C ALA A 15 1.02 -21.70 16.72
N LEU A 16 2.26 -21.59 17.20
CA LEU A 16 3.14 -20.46 16.90
C LEU A 16 3.44 -20.33 15.41
N VAL A 17 3.74 -21.45 14.74
CA VAL A 17 3.97 -21.47 13.29
C VAL A 17 2.72 -21.05 12.54
N GLY A 18 1.55 -21.57 12.92
CA GLY A 18 0.27 -21.21 12.29
C GLY A 18 -0.05 -19.73 12.41
N VAL A 19 0.08 -19.15 13.61
CA VAL A 19 -0.15 -17.73 13.84
C VAL A 19 0.86 -16.88 13.07
N THR A 20 2.14 -17.24 13.09
CA THR A 20 3.20 -16.48 12.40
C THR A 20 3.01 -16.53 10.88
N ALA A 21 2.68 -17.69 10.32
CA ALA A 21 2.42 -17.87 8.90
C ALA A 21 1.19 -17.08 8.45
N LEU A 22 0.11 -17.13 9.25
CA LEU A 22 -1.10 -16.37 8.99
C LEU A 22 -0.82 -14.86 9.01
N TRP A 23 -0.10 -14.39 10.03
CA TRP A 23 0.28 -12.99 10.15
C TRP A 23 1.12 -12.54 8.94
N PHE A 24 2.14 -13.30 8.57
CA PHE A 24 2.97 -12.98 7.39
C PHE A 24 2.16 -12.99 6.08
N PHE A 25 1.22 -13.92 5.93
CA PHE A 25 0.34 -13.96 4.77
C PHE A 25 -0.53 -12.70 4.66
N TYR A 26 -1.16 -12.29 5.77
CA TYR A 26 -1.99 -11.09 5.80
C TYR A 26 -1.17 -9.82 5.65
N ASP A 27 -0.02 -9.70 6.32
CA ASP A 27 0.89 -8.55 6.20
C ASP A 27 1.35 -8.35 4.75
N ARG A 28 1.69 -9.43 4.02
CA ARG A 28 2.02 -9.34 2.59
C ARG A 28 0.83 -8.93 1.72
N LYS A 29 -0.37 -9.44 2.02
CA LYS A 29 -1.59 -9.09 1.27
C LYS A 29 -1.93 -7.61 1.44
N ASP A 30 -1.76 -7.10 2.66
CA ASP A 30 -2.11 -5.74 3.01
C ASP A 30 -1.12 -4.71 2.43
N ARG A 31 0.19 -5.02 2.48
CA ARG A 31 1.23 -4.19 1.85
C ARG A 31 0.98 -3.92 0.36
N ARG A 32 0.51 -4.92 -0.39
CA ARG A 32 0.19 -4.76 -1.82
C ARG A 32 -0.93 -3.75 -2.07
N SER A 33 -1.90 -3.69 -1.16
CA SER A 33 -3.05 -2.79 -1.28
C SER A 33 -2.70 -1.36 -0.84
N PHE A 34 -1.82 -1.23 0.15
CA PHE A 34 -1.37 0.07 0.63
C PHE A 34 -0.38 0.76 -0.31
N GLU A 35 0.54 0.04 -0.95
CA GLU A 35 1.45 0.63 -1.94
C GLU A 35 0.71 1.21 -3.15
N ALA A 36 -0.40 0.58 -3.57
CA ALA A 36 -1.25 1.09 -4.65
C ALA A 36 -1.95 2.41 -4.27
N ARG A 37 -2.45 2.52 -3.02
CA ARG A 37 -3.12 3.74 -2.54
C ARG A 37 -2.14 4.88 -2.22
N ARG A 38 -0.94 4.58 -1.71
CA ARG A 38 0.06 5.60 -1.35
C ARG A 38 0.67 6.34 -2.53
N ARG A 39 0.56 5.80 -3.75
CA ARG A 39 1.03 6.47 -4.97
C ARG A 39 0.08 7.56 -5.48
N GLN A 40 -1.14 7.62 -4.93
CA GLN A 40 -2.07 8.71 -5.21
C GLN A 40 -1.66 9.92 -4.39
N LYS A 41 -1.13 10.93 -5.06
CA LYS A 41 -0.92 12.25 -4.47
C LYS A 41 -2.10 13.13 -4.85
N VAL A 42 -2.50 13.99 -3.93
CA VAL A 42 -3.46 15.05 -4.23
C VAL A 42 -2.69 16.18 -4.91
N PHE A 43 -3.13 16.56 -6.09
CA PHE A 43 -2.57 17.68 -6.86
C PHE A 43 -3.59 18.81 -6.94
N HIS A 44 -3.05 20.02 -6.93
CA HIS A 44 -3.82 21.26 -7.08
C HIS A 44 -3.53 21.85 -8.46
N CYS A 45 -4.57 22.05 -9.26
CA CYS A 45 -4.43 22.64 -10.58
C CYS A 45 -4.19 24.16 -10.48
N VAL A 46 -3.14 24.67 -11.12
CA VAL A 46 -2.83 26.12 -11.10
C VAL A 46 -3.81 26.98 -11.91
N ARG A 47 -4.57 26.37 -12.83
CA ARG A 47 -5.50 27.09 -13.71
C ARG A 47 -6.91 27.18 -13.12
N CYS A 48 -7.50 26.06 -12.70
CA CYS A 48 -8.87 26.01 -12.19
C CYS A 48 -8.98 25.97 -10.66
N GLY A 49 -7.88 25.71 -9.94
CA GLY A 49 -7.89 25.52 -8.49
C GLY A 49 -8.50 24.19 -8.02
N GLY A 50 -8.88 23.30 -8.95
CA GLY A 50 -9.41 21.98 -8.64
C GLY A 50 -8.37 21.08 -7.95
N LEU A 51 -8.82 20.33 -6.95
CA LEU A 51 -8.03 19.31 -6.25
C LEU A 51 -8.40 17.94 -6.81
N TYR A 52 -7.40 17.20 -7.27
CA TYR A 52 -7.62 15.88 -7.86
C TYR A 52 -6.55 14.89 -7.42
N SER A 53 -6.92 13.63 -7.27
CA SER A 53 -6.00 12.55 -6.88
C SER A 53 -5.48 11.83 -8.12
N VAL A 54 -4.19 11.91 -8.38
CA VAL A 54 -3.52 11.21 -9.48
C VAL A 54 -2.24 10.55 -9.01
N THR A 55 -1.83 9.52 -9.74
CA THR A 55 -0.56 8.85 -9.47
C THR A 55 0.59 9.80 -9.78
N LYS A 56 1.64 9.85 -8.94
CA LYS A 56 2.80 10.75 -9.16
C LYS A 56 3.35 10.64 -10.61
N ALA A 57 3.46 9.43 -11.13
CA ALA A 57 3.95 9.16 -12.49
C ALA A 57 3.15 9.94 -13.56
N ASN A 58 1.83 9.96 -13.44
CA ASN A 58 0.98 10.61 -14.43
C ASN A 58 1.17 12.14 -14.46
N VAL A 59 1.44 12.78 -13.31
CA VAL A 59 1.71 14.23 -13.29
C VAL A 59 3.10 14.53 -13.85
N SER A 60 4.08 13.69 -13.55
CA SER A 60 5.40 13.79 -14.17
C SER A 60 5.33 13.64 -15.69
N GLU A 61 4.37 12.86 -16.20
CA GLU A 61 4.09 12.65 -17.63
C GLU A 61 3.21 13.75 -18.26
N GLY A 62 2.73 14.72 -17.47
CA GLY A 62 1.93 15.85 -17.95
C GLY A 62 0.47 15.50 -18.27
N GLU A 63 -0.12 14.55 -17.53
CA GLU A 63 -1.53 14.19 -17.65
C GLU A 63 -2.44 15.41 -17.35
N PRO A 64 -3.45 15.70 -18.21
CA PRO A 64 -4.28 16.89 -18.08
C PRO A 64 -5.21 16.83 -16.86
N CYS A 65 -5.49 18.00 -16.29
CA CYS A 65 -6.48 18.14 -15.22
C CYS A 65 -7.88 17.72 -15.70
N PRO A 66 -8.62 16.87 -14.96
CA PRO A 66 -9.93 16.38 -15.39
C PRO A 66 -10.99 17.47 -15.50
N ASP A 67 -10.83 18.60 -14.80
CA ASP A 67 -11.82 19.68 -14.78
C ASP A 67 -11.61 20.72 -15.90
N CYS A 68 -10.37 20.98 -16.30
CA CYS A 68 -10.05 22.09 -17.22
C CYS A 68 -9.06 21.74 -18.34
N ASP A 69 -8.71 20.46 -18.48
CA ASP A 69 -7.80 19.90 -19.48
C ASP A 69 -6.40 20.53 -19.49
N TYR A 70 -6.05 21.26 -18.42
CA TYR A 70 -4.75 21.91 -18.32
C TYR A 70 -3.66 20.92 -17.89
N LYS A 71 -2.55 20.88 -18.63
CA LYS A 71 -1.38 20.05 -18.31
C LYS A 71 -0.57 20.69 -17.17
N ASN A 72 -0.74 20.17 -15.96
CA ASN A 72 0.11 20.55 -14.83
C ASN A 72 1.40 19.74 -14.87
N TYR A 73 2.54 20.41 -15.02
CA TYR A 73 3.85 19.79 -14.84
C TYR A 73 4.28 19.91 -13.38
N GLU A 74 4.94 18.88 -12.84
CA GLU A 74 5.61 18.97 -11.54
C GLU A 74 6.71 20.04 -11.64
N LEU A 75 6.63 21.08 -10.79
CA LEU A 75 7.70 22.08 -10.68
C LEU A 75 8.94 21.37 -10.11
N SER A 76 9.92 21.05 -10.96
CA SER A 76 11.25 20.66 -10.51
C SER A 76 12.03 21.93 -10.14
N TYR A 77 12.43 22.04 -8.87
CA TYR A 77 13.38 23.06 -8.42
C TYR A 77 14.82 22.56 -8.62
#